data_AF-A0AAW4YE04-F1
#
_entry.id   AF-A0AAW4YE04-F1
#
_cell.length_a   1.000
_cell.length_b   1.000
_cell.length_c   1.000
_cell.angle_alpha   90.00
_cell.angle_beta   90.00
_cell.angle_gamma   90.00
#
_symmetry.space_group_name_H-M   'P 1'
#
loop_
_entity.id
_entity.type
_entity.pdbx_description
1 polymer ?
#
loop_
_entity_poly.entity_id
_entity_poly.type
_entity_poly.pdbx_seq_one_letter_code
_entity_poly.pdbx_strand_id
1 'polypeptide(L)' 'MEWISEYVMEDIRYYLANTDLTINEISDTLGFPNASFFGKYFKQQLGCTPLEYRNRIKRG' A
#
# COMPACT_ATOMS: atom_id res chain seq x y z
N MET A 1 2.86 18.85 -2.51
CA MET A 1 3.33 17.84 -1.53
C MET A 1 2.91 16.47 -2.02
N GLU A 2 3.61 15.88 -2.99
CA GLU A 2 3.51 14.45 -3.28
C GLU A 2 4.93 13.95 -3.53
N TRP A 3 5.71 13.81 -2.45
CA TRP A 3 7.05 13.21 -2.47
C TRP A 3 6.95 11.76 -2.04
N ILE A 4 6.00 11.02 -2.61
CA ILE A 4 5.90 9.59 -2.35
C ILE A 4 6.89 8.93 -3.32
N SER A 5 8.11 8.77 -2.82
CA SER A 5 9.26 8.22 -3.54
C SER A 5 9.07 6.73 -3.80
N GLU A 6 9.79 6.20 -4.80
CA GLU A 6 9.84 4.76 -5.10
C GLU A 6 10.08 3.88 -3.86
N TYR A 7 10.81 4.40 -2.87
CA TYR A 7 11.06 3.76 -1.58
C TYR A 7 9.77 3.38 -0.82
N VAL A 8 8.76 4.25 -0.82
CA VAL A 8 7.48 3.98 -0.14
C VAL A 8 6.77 2.79 -0.79
N MET A 9 6.91 2.59 -2.10
CA MET A 9 6.30 1.45 -2.79
C MET A 9 6.94 0.12 -2.42
N GLU A 10 8.21 0.09 -2.04
CA GLU A 10 8.85 -1.10 -1.49
C GLU A 10 8.36 -1.38 -0.07
N ASP A 11 8.30 -0.35 0.78
CA ASP A 11 7.74 -0.47 2.13
C ASP A 11 6.30 -1.01 2.09
N ILE A 12 5.45 -0.47 1.22
CA ILE A 12 4.06 -0.96 1.09
C ILE A 12 4.03 -2.44 0.74
N ARG A 13 4.85 -2.88 -0.22
CA ARG A 13 4.91 -4.30 -0.61
C ARG A 13 5.40 -5.15 0.56
N TYR A 14 6.41 -4.68 1.29
CA TYR A 14 6.90 -5.33 2.50
C TYR A 14 5.81 -5.45 3.55
N TYR A 15 5.10 -4.38 3.89
CA TYR A 15 4.00 -4.40 4.86
C TYR A 15 2.86 -5.31 4.41
N LEU A 16 2.44 -5.26 3.14
CA LEU A 16 1.35 -6.11 2.63
C LEU A 16 1.71 -7.60 2.63
N ALA A 17 3.00 -7.95 2.51
CA ALA A 17 3.47 -9.33 2.49
C ALA A 17 3.86 -9.88 3.87
N ASN A 18 4.50 -9.05 4.70
CA ASN A 18 5.10 -9.48 5.97
C ASN A 18 4.26 -9.11 7.19
N THR A 19 3.21 -8.30 7.03
CA THR A 19 2.36 -7.88 8.14
C THR A 19 0.89 -8.14 7.88
N ASP A 20 0.13 -8.22 8.96
CA ASP A 20 -1.32 -8.35 8.92
C ASP A 20 -2.05 -7.01 9.03
N LEU A 21 -1.32 -5.90 8.98
CA LEU A 21 -1.86 -4.55 9.07
C LEU A 21 -2.93 -4.31 8.04
N THR A 22 -3.99 -3.59 8.43
CA THR A 22 -5.05 -3.21 7.51
C THR A 22 -4.56 -2.13 6.54
N ILE A 23 -5.26 -1.95 5.41
CA ILE A 23 -4.93 -0.89 4.45
C ILE A 23 -4.95 0.50 5.10
N ASN A 24 -5.82 0.72 6.10
CA ASN A 24 -5.84 1.94 6.90
C ASN A 24 -4.58 2.10 7.74
N GLU A 25 -4.13 1.05 8.43
CA GLU A 25 -2.92 1.13 9.26
C GLU A 25 -1.65 1.29 8.43
N ILE A 26 -1.57 0.65 7.27
CA ILE A 26 -0.45 0.85 6.35
C ILE A 26 -0.44 2.29 5.82
N SER A 27 -1.61 2.82 5.46
CA SER A 27 -1.77 4.22 5.07
C SER A 27 -1.28 5.17 6.19
N ASP A 28 -1.70 4.93 7.44
CA ASP A 28 -1.32 5.75 8.59
C ASP A 28 0.19 5.65 8.88
N THR A 29 0.74 4.44 8.88
CA THR A 29 2.17 4.15 9.10
C THR A 29 3.07 4.86 8.08
N LEU A 30 2.61 4.96 6.85
CA LEU A 30 3.35 5.60 5.75
C LEU A 30 3.07 7.10 5.62
N GLY A 31 2.28 7.68 6.53
CA GLY A 31 1.96 9.10 6.55
C GLY A 31 0.99 9.55 5.45
N PHE A 32 0.20 8.64 4.88
CA PHE A 32 -0.85 9.00 3.93
C PHE A 32 -2.05 9.61 4.67
N PRO A 33 -2.68 10.63 4.07
CA PRO A 33 -3.80 11.33 4.71
C PRO A 33 -5.05 10.46 4.87
N ASN A 34 -5.21 9.42 4.04
CA ASN A 34 -6.26 8.41 4.19
C ASN A 34 -6.02 7.22 3.25
N ALA A 35 -6.67 6.09 3.56
CA ALA A 35 -6.61 4.88 2.76
C ALA A 35 -7.16 5.04 1.32
N SER A 36 -8.05 6.01 1.08
CA SER A 36 -8.56 6.27 -0.27
C SER A 36 -7.49 6.91 -1.17
N PHE A 37 -6.72 7.86 -0.65
CA PHE A 37 -5.55 8.45 -1.31
C PHE A 37 -4.48 7.41 -1.54
N PHE A 38 -4.16 6.64 -0.49
CA PHE A 38 -3.25 5.51 -0.57
C PHE A 38 -3.65 4.52 -1.67
N GLY A 39 -4.91 4.09 -1.69
CA GLY A 39 -5.41 3.14 -2.68
C GLY A 39 -5.36 3.68 -4.12
N LYS A 40 -5.65 4.97 -4.33
CA LYS A 40 -5.49 5.63 -5.63
C LYS A 40 -4.02 5.67 -6.07
N TYR A 41 -3.14 6.11 -5.18
CA TYR A 41 -1.71 6.18 -5.44
C TYR A 41 -1.14 4.79 -5.77
N PHE A 42 -1.40 3.80 -4.92
CA PHE A 42 -0.95 2.43 -5.11
C PHE A 42 -1.46 1.83 -6.42
N LYS A 43 -2.73 2.08 -6.78
CA LYS A 43 -3.29 1.66 -8.06
C LYS A 43 -2.65 2.35 -9.26
N GLN A 44 -2.25 3.62 -9.15
CA GLN A 44 -1.51 4.30 -10.22
C GLN A 44 -0.10 3.71 -10.40
N GLN A 45 0.56 3.33 -9.31
CA GLN A 45 1.92 2.80 -9.35
C GLN A 45 2.00 1.31 -9.75
N LEU A 46 1.11 0.46 -9.21
CA LEU A 46 1.12 -1.01 -9.41
C LEU A 46 -0.01 -1.52 -10.32
N GLY A 47 -0.91 -0.65 -10.77
CA GLY A 47 -2.05 -1.03 -11.63
C GLY A 47 -3.17 -1.81 -10.92
N CYS A 48 -3.03 -2.12 -9.64
CA CYS A 48 -4.00 -2.89 -8.85
C CYS A 48 -4.23 -2.26 -7.48
N THR A 49 -5.33 -2.60 -6.81
CA THR A 49 -5.57 -2.10 -5.45
C THR A 49 -4.68 -2.80 -4.42
N PRO A 50 -4.31 -2.14 -3.31
CA PRO A 50 -3.49 -2.76 -2.27
C PRO A 50 -4.17 -3.98 -1.63
N LEU A 51 -5.50 -4.00 -1.61
CA LEU A 51 -6.29 -5.15 -1.19
C LEU A 51 -6.15 -6.33 -2.16
N GLU A 52 -6.24 -6.09 -3.48
CA GLU A 52 -6.00 -7.12 -4.49
C GLU A 52 -4.58 -7.67 -4.40
N TYR A 53 -3.59 -6.80 -4.21
CA TYR A 53 -2.20 -7.21 -4.06
C TYR A 53 -2.00 -8.10 -2.83
N ARG A 54 -2.55 -7.72 -1.67
CA ARG A 54 -2.52 -8.56 -0.45
C ARG A 54 -3.20 -9.90 -0.67
N ASN A 55 -4.35 -9.91 -1.34
CA ASN A 55 -5.06 -11.16 -1.66
C ASN A 55 -4.26 -12.07 -2.59
N ARG A 56 -3.49 -11.51 -3.54
CA ARG A 56 -2.58 -12.29 -4.39
C ARG A 56 -1.46 -12.92 -3.59
N ILE A 57 -0.85 -12.19 -2.65
CA ILE A 57 0.25 -12.71 -1.82
C ILE A 57 -0.24 -13.78 -0.85
N LYS A 58 -1.38 -13.56 -0.17
CA LYS A 58 -1.93 -14.50 0.81
C LYS A 58 -2.50 -15.80 0.24
N ARG A 59 -2.77 -15.84 -1.06
CA ARG A 59 -3.24 -17.05 -1.76
C ARG A 59 -2.11 -17.86 -2.41
N GLY A 60 -0.87 -17.40 -2.31
CA GLY A 60 0.33 -18.10 -2.78
C GLY A 60 0.91 -19.06 -1.75
#